data_AF-A0A8G2BI02-F1
#
_entry.id   AF-A0A8G2BI02-F1
#
_cell.length_a   1.000
_cell.length_b   1.000
_cell.length_c   1.000
_cell.angle_alpha   90.00
_cell.angle_beta   90.00
_cell.angle_gamma   90.00
#
_symmetry.space_group_name_H-M   'P 1'
#
loop_
_entity.id
_entity.type
_entity.pdbx_description
1 polymer ?
#
loop_
_entity_poly.entity_id
_entity_poly.type
_entity_poly.pdbx_seq_one_letter_code
_entity_poly.pdbx_strand_id
1 'polypeptide(L)' 'METINLPMTLPACSQHGAMSIRKPATKEQAFCGTWYGCERCGAAVLFPSKELEQQNASS' A
#
# COMPACT_ATOMS: atom_id res chain seq x y z
N MET A 1 -0.08 5.40 -27.75
CA MET A 1 -0.39 6.11 -26.49
C MET A 1 0.49 5.49 -25.42
N GLU A 2 1.64 6.10 -25.15
CA GLU A 2 2.58 5.61 -24.15
C GLU A 2 2.01 5.94 -22.77
N THR A 3 1.75 4.92 -21.96
CA THR A 3 1.27 5.09 -20.58
C THR A 3 2.37 5.73 -19.76
N ILE A 4 2.17 6.98 -19.36
CA ILE A 4 3.02 7.69 -18.41
C ILE A 4 2.99 6.88 -17.10
N ASN A 5 4.09 6.18 -16.80
CA ASN A 5 4.35 5.65 -15.46
C ASN A 5 4.56 6.86 -14.54
N LEU A 6 3.48 7.37 -13.95
CA LEU A 6 3.59 8.35 -12.88
C LEU A 6 4.34 7.68 -11.72
N PRO A 7 5.42 8.28 -11.19
CA PRO A 7 6.08 7.75 -10.01
C PRO A 7 5.05 7.74 -8.87
N MET A 8 4.71 6.55 -8.37
CA MET A 8 3.80 6.44 -7.23
C MET A 8 4.39 7.25 -6.08
N THR A 9 3.63 8.26 -5.62
CA THR A 9 4.04 9.05 -4.48
C THR A 9 3.91 8.17 -3.24
N LEU A 10 5.01 8.01 -2.49
CA LEU A 10 5.00 7.23 -1.26
C LEU A 10 4.05 7.90 -0.25
N PRO A 11 3.25 7.12 0.50
CA PRO A 11 2.32 7.68 1.47
C PRO A 11 3.05 8.34 2.63
N ALA A 12 2.43 9.40 3.16
CA ALA A 12 2.91 10.13 4.34
C ALA A 12 1.79 10.24 5.38
N CYS A 13 2.17 10.06 6.65
CA CYS A 13 1.35 10.38 7.80
C CYS A 13 1.17 11.90 7.88
N SER A 14 -0.08 12.35 8.01
CA SER A 14 -0.42 13.77 8.13
C SER A 14 0.23 14.49 9.32
N GLN A 15 0.65 13.75 10.35
CA GLN A 15 1.27 14.30 11.56
C GLN A 15 2.78 14.08 11.64
N HIS A 16 3.29 12.98 11.06
CA HIS A 16 4.66 12.52 11.32
C HIS A 16 5.51 12.38 10.04
N GLY A 17 4.95 12.64 8.86
CA GLY A 17 5.67 12.57 7.59
C GLY A 17 5.79 11.15 7.06
N ALA A 18 6.98 10.76 6.59
CA ALA A 18 7.19 9.51 5.87
C ALA A 18 6.70 8.27 6.64
N MET A 19 6.14 7.30 5.90
CA MET A 19 5.69 6.02 6.44
C MET A 19 6.63 4.88 6.01
N SER A 20 6.86 3.93 6.92
CA SER A 20 7.71 2.75 6.68
C SER A 20 6.91 1.63 6.04
N ILE A 21 7.52 0.88 5.11
CA ILE A 21 6.91 -0.34 4.56
C ILE A 21 6.89 -1.42 5.65
N ARG A 22 5.73 -2.04 5.87
CA ARG A 22 5.58 -3.18 6.77
C ARG A 22 5.78 -4.47 5.99
N LYS A 23 6.67 -5.32 6.47
CA LYS A 23 6.84 -6.68 5.93
C LYS A 23 5.61 -7.52 6.29
N PRO A 24 4.97 -8.21 5.33
CA PRO A 24 3.84 -9.09 5.63
C PRO A 24 4.30 -10.27 6.50
N ALA A 25 3.53 -10.58 7.53
CA ALA A 25 3.75 -11.72 8.42
C ALA A 25 3.04 -12.99 7.92
N THR A 26 1.98 -12.84 7.13
CA THR A 26 1.19 -13.96 6.60
C THR A 26 1.00 -13.86 5.08
N LYS A 27 0.59 -14.97 4.45
CA LYS A 27 0.30 -15.01 3.02
C LYS A 27 -0.89 -14.12 2.67
N GLU A 28 -1.88 -14.04 3.54
CA GLU A 28 -3.06 -13.18 3.39
C GLU A 28 -2.65 -11.71 3.40
N GLN A 29 -1.73 -11.32 4.31
CA GLN A 29 -1.20 -9.96 4.32
C GLN A 29 -0.43 -9.62 3.04
N ALA A 30 0.35 -10.57 2.52
CA ALA A 30 1.05 -10.41 1.25
C ALA A 30 0.08 -10.34 0.05
N PHE A 31 -0.99 -11.13 0.08
CA PHE A 31 -2.05 -11.11 -0.92
C PHE A 31 -2.80 -9.78 -0.92
N CYS A 32 -3.07 -9.17 0.24
CA CYS A 32 -3.79 -7.90 0.28
C CYS A 32 -3.01 -6.74 -0.37
N GLY A 33 -1.67 -6.74 -0.29
CA GLY A 33 -0.82 -5.73 -0.92
C GLY A 33 0.27 -5.18 0.00
N THR A 34 0.70 -3.94 -0.29
CA THR A 34 1.80 -3.29 0.43
C THR A 34 1.26 -2.38 1.52
N TRP A 35 1.61 -2.68 2.78
CA TRP A 35 1.25 -1.86 3.93
C TRP A 35 2.34 -0.84 4.23
N TYR A 36 1.94 0.42 4.38
CA TYR A 36 2.78 1.49 4.91
C TYR A 36 2.27 1.86 6.30
N GLY A 37 3.17 2.04 7.26
CA GLY A 37 2.83 2.36 8.64
C GLY A 37 3.63 3.54 9.18
N CYS A 38 2.97 4.39 9.95
CA CYS A 38 3.63 5.36 10.82
C CYS A 38 4.07 4.65 12.10
N GLU A 39 5.36 4.69 12.41
CA GLU A 39 5.92 4.08 13.62
C GLU A 39 5.58 4.87 14.90
N ARG A 40 5.10 6.12 14.77
CA ARG A 40 4.80 7.00 15.91
C ARG A 40 3.35 6.91 16.39
N CYS A 41 2.37 6.95 15.48
CA CYS A 41 0.95 6.93 15.83
C CYS A 41 0.18 5.69 15.34
N GLY A 42 0.85 4.76 14.67
CA GLY A 42 0.22 3.51 14.20
C GLY A 42 -0.66 3.66 12.96
N ALA A 43 -0.91 4.88 12.47
CA ALA A 43 -1.63 5.12 11.22
C ALA A 43 -1.03 4.29 10.07
N ALA A 44 -1.88 3.74 9.21
CA ALA A 44 -1.46 2.84 8.15
C ALA A 44 -2.24 3.08 6.86
N VAL A 45 -1.60 2.79 5.73
CA VAL A 45 -2.18 2.85 4.39
C VAL A 45 -1.86 1.52 3.70
N LEU A 46 -2.86 0.92 3.06
CA LEU A 46 -2.70 -0.26 2.21
C LEU A 46 -2.75 0.18 0.75
N PHE A 47 -1.72 -0.16 -0.02
CA PHE A 47 -1.77 -0.17 -1.47
C PHE A 47 -2.15 -1.59 -1.91
N PRO A 48 -3.35 -1.80 -2.48
CA PRO A 48 -3.81 -3.12 -2.87
C PRO A 48 -2.83 -3.83 -3.82
N SER A 49 -2.77 -5.16 -3.73
CA SER A 49 -2.07 -5.97 -4.74
C SER A 49 -2.86 -6.00 -6.05
N LYS A 50 -2.17 -6.31 -7.16
CA LYS A 50 -2.84 -6.50 -8.45
C LYS A 50 -3.82 -7.66 -8.40
N GLU A 51 -3.48 -8.72 -7.66
CA GLU A 51 -4.30 -9.89 -7.48
C GLU A 51 -5.63 -9.55 -6.78
N LEU A 52 -5.58 -8.71 -5.73
CA LEU A 52 -6.78 -8.24 -5.03
C LEU A 52 -7.60 -7.29 -5.90
N GLU A 53 -6.96 -6.37 -6.62
CA GLU A 53 -7.64 -5.45 -7.55
C GLU A 53 -8.41 -6.22 -8.64
N GLN A 54 -7.80 -7.26 -9.21
CA GLN A 54 -8.43 -8.11 -10.24
C GLN A 54 -9.68 -8.83 -9.72
N GLN A 55 -9.65 -9.31 -8.47
CA GLN A 55 -10.82 -9.92 -7.84
C GLN A 55 -11.95 -8.91 -7.61
N ASN A 56 -11.62 -7.71 -7.11
CA ASN A 56 -12.61 -6.67 -6.85
C ASN A 56 -13.21 -6.07 -8.13
N ALA A 57 -12.44 -5.99 -9.23
CA ALA A 57 -12.94 -5.52 -10.51
C ALA A 57 -13.90 -6.50 -11.21
N SER A 58 -13.98 -7.74 -10.71
CA SER A 58 -14.84 -8.80 -11.24
C SER A 58 -16.15 -8.99 -10.44
N SER A 59 -16.39 -8.12 -9.45
CA SER A 59 -17.57 -8.13 -8.56
C SER A 59 -18.54 -7.00 -8.90
#